data_AF-A0A2M8DC20-F1
#
_entry.id   AF-A0A2M8DC20-F1
#
_cell.length_a   1.000
_cell.length_b   1.000
_cell.length_c   1.000
_cell.angle_alpha   90.00
_cell.angle_beta   90.00
_cell.angle_gamma   90.00
#
_symmetry.space_group_name_H-M   'P 1'
#
loop_
_entity.id
_entity.type
_entity.pdbx_description
1 polymer ?
#
loop_
_entity_poly.entity_id
_entity_poly.type
_entity_poly.pdbx_seq_one_letter_code
_entity_poly.pdbx_strand_id
1 'polypeptide(L)'
;MKKILFSIEVVVIIGLGIFTVANSTQKLKKDSKRLTVVTTLFPLYDFVKIIGQDKVEVSLLLPPGVEAHSFEPKPSDIVRINKSDLFIYTGKFMEPWAEDIIKGVTNKKVVSV
;
A
#
# COMPACT_ATOMS: atom_id res chain seq x y z
N MET A 1 -52.80 20.20 22.72
CA MET A 1 -51.68 21.08 22.33
C MET A 1 -50.36 20.70 23.02
N LYS A 2 -50.27 20.61 24.35
CA LYS A 2 -49.02 20.22 25.07
C LYS A 2 -48.45 18.85 24.70
N LYS A 3 -49.31 17.85 24.42
CA LYS A 3 -48.87 16.50 24.00
C LYS A 3 -48.24 16.45 22.60
N ILE A 4 -48.64 17.37 21.71
CA ILE A 4 -48.12 17.45 20.33
C ILE A 4 -46.77 18.18 20.32
N LEU A 5 -46.60 19.18 21.19
CA LEU A 5 -45.32 19.87 21.38
C LEU A 5 -44.23 18.93 21.92
N PHE A 6 -44.56 18.06 22.88
CA PHE A 6 -43.62 17.09 23.44
C PHE A 6 -43.16 16.04 22.40
N SER A 7 -44.04 15.60 21.50
CA SER A 7 -43.68 14.66 20.43
C SER A 7 -42.67 15.23 19.43
N ILE A 8 -42.76 16.53 19.15
CA ILE A 8 -41.86 17.20 18.20
C ILE A 8 -40.45 17.32 18.79
N GLU A 9 -40.33 17.64 20.09
CA GLU A 9 -39.03 17.72 20.78
C GLU A 9 -38.30 16.37 20.78
N VAL A 10 -39.03 15.27 21.02
CA VAL A 10 -38.44 13.92 21.00
C VAL A 10 -37.93 13.54 19.60
N VAL A 11 -38.68 13.86 18.54
CA VAL A 11 -38.27 13.58 17.15
C VAL A 11 -37.04 14.39 16.74
N VAL A 12 -36.95 15.65 17.18
CA VAL A 12 -35.78 16.52 16.91
C VAL A 12 -34.53 16.00 17.62
N ILE A 13 -34.65 15.53 18.87
CA ILE A 13 -33.54 14.95 19.63
C ILE A 13 -33.04 13.66 18.98
N ILE A 14 -33.95 12.78 18.54
CA ILE A 14 -33.59 11.55 17.84
C ILE A 14 -32.94 11.86 16.48
N GLY A 15 -33.46 12.84 15.74
CA GLY A 15 -32.88 13.31 14.48
C GLY A 15 -31.46 13.86 14.64
N LEU A 16 -31.20 14.66 15.67
CA LEU A 16 -29.84 15.14 15.99
C LEU A 16 -28.90 14.01 16.42
N GLY A 17 -29.40 13.02 17.16
CA GLY A 17 -28.64 11.84 17.55
C GLY A 17 -28.18 11.02 16.33
N ILE A 18 -29.04 10.87 15.33
CA ILE A 18 -28.70 10.15 14.09
C ILE A 18 -27.69 10.94 13.24
N PHE A 19 -27.84 12.27 13.16
CA PHE A 19 -26.92 13.14 12.41
C PHE A 19 -25.50 13.19 13.01
N THR A 20 -25.38 13.10 14.33
CA THR A 20 -24.09 13.07 15.03
C THR A 20 -23.38 11.72 14.89
N VAL A 21 -24.12 10.61 14.91
CA VAL A 21 -23.56 9.26 14.69
C VAL A 21 -23.07 9.08 13.24
N ALA A 22 -23.80 9.59 12.25
CA ALA A 22 -23.44 9.47 10.83
C ALA A 22 -22.13 10.22 10.47
N ASN A 23 -21.80 11.31 11.19
CA ASN A 23 -20.56 12.04 10.98
C ASN A 23 -19.35 11.40 11.70
N SER A 24 -19.57 10.59 12.73
CA SER A 24 -18.50 9.92 13.47
C SER A 24 -17.87 8.76 12.69
N THR A 25 -18.67 8.05 11.88
CA THR A 25 -18.21 6.92 11.06
C THR A 25 -17.33 7.34 9.88
N GLN A 26 -17.43 8.57 9.38
CA GLN A 26 -16.55 9.07 8.32
C GLN A 26 -15.13 9.42 8.81
N LYS A 27 -14.95 9.69 10.11
CA LYS A 27 -13.66 10.12 10.67
C LYS A 27 -12.69 8.95 10.99
N LEU A 28 -13.09 7.71 10.70
CA LEU A 28 -12.28 6.50 10.90
C LEU A 28 -11.54 6.03 9.63
N LYS A 29 -11.41 6.85 8.59
CA LYS A 29 -10.31 6.68 7.64
C LYS A 29 -9.01 7.12 8.31
N LYS A 30 -8.48 6.24 9.15
CA LYS A 30 -7.08 6.32 9.57
C LYS A 30 -6.25 6.37 8.30
N ASP A 31 -5.42 7.40 8.15
CA ASP A 31 -4.32 7.44 7.18
C ASP A 31 -3.35 6.28 7.52
N SER A 32 -3.75 5.05 7.22
CA SER A 32 -2.87 3.91 7.31
C SER A 32 -1.92 4.06 6.14
N LYS A 33 -0.75 4.65 6.41
CA LYS A 33 0.36 4.73 5.47
C LYS A 33 0.55 3.35 4.84
N ARG A 34 0.31 3.24 3.53
CA ARG A 34 0.50 2.00 2.78
C ARG A 34 1.99 1.69 2.69
N LEU A 35 2.33 0.41 2.79
CA LEU A 35 3.69 -0.05 2.52
C LEU A 35 3.94 -0.01 1.03
N THR A 36 5.01 0.65 0.62
CA THR A 36 5.45 0.69 -0.77
C THR A 36 6.39 -0.49 -1.03
N VAL A 37 6.03 -1.35 -1.99
CA VAL A 37 6.75 -2.59 -2.27
C VAL A 37 7.19 -2.61 -3.74
N VAL A 38 8.45 -2.94 -3.98
CA VAL A 38 8.97 -3.20 -5.33
C VAL A 38 9.24 -4.70 -5.44
N THR A 39 8.71 -5.33 -6.48
CA THR A 39 8.90 -6.77 -6.76
C THR A 39 9.60 -6.94 -8.10
N THR A 40 10.42 -7.97 -8.27
CA THR A 40 11.08 -8.24 -9.54
C THR A 40 10.16 -8.94 -10.54
N LEU A 41 9.48 -10.01 -10.10
CA LEU A 41 8.69 -10.90 -10.97
C LEU A 41 7.19 -10.86 -10.67
N PHE A 42 6.39 -11.16 -11.69
CA PHE A 42 4.93 -11.14 -11.58
C PHE A 42 4.35 -12.04 -10.47
N PRO A 43 4.83 -13.29 -10.23
CA PRO A 43 4.33 -14.09 -9.12
C PRO A 43 4.50 -13.40 -7.76
N LEU A 44 5.65 -12.73 -7.53
CA LEU A 44 5.90 -11.97 -6.30
C LEU A 44 4.97 -10.75 -6.19
N TYR A 45 4.80 -10.02 -7.29
CA TYR A 45 3.84 -8.92 -7.39
C TYR A 45 2.43 -9.37 -7.00
N ASP A 46 1.97 -10.49 -7.56
CA ASP A 46 0.62 -11.00 -7.36
C ASP A 46 0.41 -11.46 -5.91
N PHE A 47 1.38 -12.16 -5.32
CA PHE A 47 1.35 -12.52 -3.90
C PHE A 47 1.24 -11.30 -2.99
N VAL A 48 2.10 -10.29 -3.20
CA VAL A 48 2.06 -9.06 -2.39
C VAL A 48 0.72 -8.35 -2.56
N LYS A 49 0.19 -8.28 -3.78
CA LYS A 49 -1.09 -7.63 -4.06
C LYS A 49 -2.25 -8.34 -3.36
N ILE A 50 -2.32 -9.66 -3.45
CA ILE A 50 -3.40 -10.48 -2.86
C ILE A 50 -3.33 -10.45 -1.33
N ILE A 51 -2.14 -10.58 -0.76
CA ILE A 51 -1.94 -10.63 0.70
C ILE A 51 -2.06 -9.24 1.32
N GLY A 52 -1.44 -8.24 0.69
CA GLY A 52 -1.33 -6.89 1.22
C GLY A 52 -2.57 -6.02 0.99
N GLN A 53 -3.37 -6.29 -0.05
CA GLN A 53 -4.62 -5.60 -0.37
C GLN A 53 -4.49 -4.07 -0.30
N ASP A 54 -5.33 -3.40 0.49
CA ASP A 54 -5.38 -1.94 0.65
C ASP A 54 -4.24 -1.37 1.51
N LYS A 55 -3.44 -2.23 2.14
CA LYS A 55 -2.31 -1.86 3.01
C LYS A 55 -0.99 -1.74 2.25
N VAL A 56 -0.94 -2.15 0.99
CA VAL A 56 0.27 -2.09 0.17
C VAL A 56 0.05 -1.33 -1.12
N GLU A 57 1.10 -0.68 -1.57
CA GLU A 57 1.26 -0.18 -2.94
C GLU A 57 2.42 -0.94 -3.56
N VAL A 58 2.11 -1.94 -4.38
CA VAL A 58 3.10 -2.81 -5.01
C VAL A 58 3.35 -2.41 -6.46
N SER A 59 4.62 -2.39 -6.85
CA SER A 59 5.06 -2.16 -8.22
C SER A 59 5.91 -3.33 -8.72
N LEU A 60 5.78 -3.62 -10.01
CA LEU A 60 6.57 -4.63 -10.70
C LEU A 60 7.74 -3.95 -11.41
N LEU A 61 8.95 -4.40 -11.12
CA LEU A 61 10.18 -3.85 -11.67
C LEU A 61 10.40 -4.33 -13.10
N LEU A 62 10.27 -5.64 -13.36
CA LEU A 62 10.44 -6.20 -14.70
C LEU A 62 9.09 -6.20 -15.42
N PRO A 63 8.93 -5.44 -16.51
CA PRO A 63 7.72 -5.50 -17.32
C PRO A 63 7.44 -6.92 -17.82
N PRO A 64 6.16 -7.25 -18.09
CA PRO A 64 5.81 -8.54 -18.70
C PRO A 64 6.59 -8.79 -20.00
N GLY A 65 7.11 -10.01 -20.15
CA GLY A 65 7.88 -10.43 -21.33
C GLY A 65 9.37 -10.08 -21.31
N VAL A 66 9.85 -9.42 -20.25
CA VAL A 66 11.28 -9.16 -20.06
C VAL A 66 11.97 -10.39 -19.45
N GLU A 67 13.10 -10.78 -20.02
CA GLU A 67 13.95 -11.85 -19.49
C GLU A 67 14.64 -11.40 -18.20
N ALA A 68 14.46 -12.14 -17.12
CA ALA A 68 14.93 -11.76 -15.79
C ALA A 68 16.43 -11.97 -15.61
N HIS A 69 16.98 -13.03 -16.23
CA HIS A 69 18.39 -13.38 -16.06
C HIS A 69 19.32 -12.34 -16.71
N SER A 70 18.88 -11.73 -17.81
CA SER A 70 19.66 -10.75 -18.59
C SER A 70 19.14 -9.32 -18.45
N PHE A 71 18.24 -9.05 -17.50
CA PHE A 71 17.74 -7.71 -17.28
C PHE A 71 18.87 -6.78 -16.82
N GLU A 72 18.92 -5.58 -17.38
CA GLU A 72 19.87 -4.53 -16.99
C GLU A 72 19.12 -3.39 -16.27
N PRO A 73 19.30 -3.27 -14.94
CA PRO A 73 18.63 -2.24 -14.15
C PRO A 73 19.09 -0.83 -14.50
N LYS A 74 18.16 0.12 -14.51
CA LYS A 74 18.45 1.53 -14.73
C LYS A 74 18.73 2.23 -13.40
N PRO A 75 19.46 3.36 -13.40
CA PRO A 75 19.61 4.20 -12.20
C PRO A 75 18.26 4.62 -11.57
N SER A 76 17.23 4.81 -12.40
CA SER A 76 15.86 5.10 -11.94
C SER A 76 15.26 3.99 -11.06
N ASP A 77 15.67 2.74 -11.28
CA ASP A 77 15.18 1.58 -10.54
C ASP A 77 15.77 1.56 -9.12
N ILE A 78 17.06 1.89 -9.00
CA ILE A 78 17.73 2.10 -7.71
C ILE A 78 17.04 3.22 -6.93
N VAL A 79 16.66 4.32 -7.59
CA VAL A 79 15.92 5.42 -6.97
C VAL A 79 14.53 4.97 -6.50
N ARG A 80 13.84 4.15 -7.31
CA ARG A 80 12.53 3.60 -6.94
C ARG A 80 12.62 2.70 -5.71
N ILE A 81 13.62 1.82 -5.66
CA ILE A 81 13.85 0.90 -4.53
C ILE A 81 14.29 1.67 -3.28
N ASN A 82 15.12 2.72 -3.41
CA ASN A 82 15.49 3.57 -2.29
C ASN A 82 14.29 4.27 -1.61
N LYS A 83 13.21 4.50 -2.36
CA LYS A 83 11.98 5.12 -1.87
C LYS A 83 10.95 4.13 -1.36
N SER A 84 11.15 2.83 -1.59
CA SER A 84 10.21 1.81 -1.13
C SER A 84 10.46 1.45 0.33
N ASP A 85 9.49 0.78 0.96
CA ASP A 85 9.66 0.18 2.28
C ASP A 85 10.22 -1.25 2.16
N LEU A 86 9.93 -1.93 1.04
CA LEU A 86 10.30 -3.32 0.79
C LEU A 86 10.71 -3.54 -0.68
N PHE A 87 11.75 -4.36 -0.89
CA PHE A 87 12.17 -4.90 -2.19
C PHE A 87 12.17 -6.42 -2.13
N ILE A 88 11.41 -7.08 -3.01
CA ILE A 88 11.25 -8.54 -3.01
C ILE A 88 11.75 -9.10 -4.34
N TYR A 89 12.65 -10.08 -4.27
CA TYR A 89 13.23 -10.77 -5.42
C TYR A 89 13.34 -12.28 -5.14
N THR A 90 13.59 -13.10 -6.16
CA THR A 90 13.64 -14.56 -5.99
C THR A 90 15.00 -15.02 -5.48
N GLY A 91 16.06 -14.44 -6.02
CA GLY A 91 17.44 -14.68 -5.59
C GLY A 91 18.44 -14.63 -6.73
N LYS A 92 19.74 -14.67 -6.40
CA LYS A 92 20.85 -14.49 -7.35
C LYS A 92 20.86 -15.43 -8.57
N PHE A 93 20.19 -16.57 -8.50
CA PHE A 93 20.11 -17.51 -9.63
C PHE A 93 19.09 -17.10 -10.68
N MET A 94 18.08 -16.32 -10.30
CA MET A 94 17.03 -15.82 -11.19
C MET A 94 17.28 -14.35 -11.54
N GLU A 95 17.68 -13.54 -10.56
CA GLU A 95 18.02 -12.12 -10.72
C GLU A 95 19.48 -11.86 -10.27
N PRO A 96 20.49 -12.25 -11.05
CA PRO A 96 21.91 -12.12 -10.65
C PRO A 96 22.35 -10.68 -10.39
N TRP A 97 21.65 -9.71 -10.98
CA TRP A 97 21.88 -8.27 -10.82
C TRP A 97 21.28 -7.67 -9.54
N ALA A 98 20.40 -8.40 -8.82
CA ALA A 98 19.66 -7.84 -7.69
C ALA A 98 20.58 -7.43 -6.53
N GLU A 99 21.62 -8.22 -6.24
CA GLU A 99 22.58 -7.90 -5.17
C GLU A 99 23.34 -6.60 -5.45
N ASP A 100 23.67 -6.31 -6.72
CA ASP A 100 24.38 -5.09 -7.10
C ASP A 100 23.49 -3.85 -7.01
N ILE A 101 22.19 -3.98 -7.35
CA ILE A 101 21.22 -2.92 -7.05
C ILE A 101 21.18 -2.64 -5.55
N ILE A 102 21.07 -3.69 -4.71
CA ILE A 102 20.92 -3.54 -3.26
C ILE A 102 22.12 -2.79 -2.66
N LYS A 103 23.34 -3.02 -3.17
CA LYS A 103 24.53 -2.24 -2.78
C LYS A 103 24.41 -0.75 -3.11
N GLY A 104 23.67 -0.40 -4.17
CA GLY A 104 23.36 0.97 -4.57
C GLY A 104 22.22 1.62 -3.76
N VAL A 105 21.49 0.85 -2.95
CA VAL A 105 20.44 1.36 -2.06
C VAL A 105 21.10 1.96 -0.82
N THR A 106 20.94 3.27 -0.63
CA THR A 106 21.52 4.01 0.50
C THR A 106 20.55 4.10 1.68
N ASN A 107 19.25 3.95 1.42
CA ASN A 107 18.23 3.93 2.46
C ASN A 107 18.25 2.59 3.21
N LYS A 108 18.91 2.57 4.37
CA LYS A 108 19.02 1.39 5.25
C LYS A 108 17.70 0.90 5.85
N LYS A 109 16.59 1.62 5.66
CA LYS A 109 15.27 1.20 6.12
C LYS A 109 14.55 0.30 5.11
N VAL A 110 15.02 0.25 3.86
CA VAL A 110 14.50 -0.69 2.86
C VAL A 110 14.83 -2.09 3.34
N VAL A 111 13.80 -2.92 3.51
CA VAL A 111 13.99 -4.35 3.73
C VAL A 111 14.12 -5.03 2.37
N SER A 112 15.10 -5.91 2.21
CA SER A 112 15.27 -6.71 0.99
C SER A 112 15.15 -8.18 1.35
N VAL A 113 14.28 -8.91 0.65
CA VAL A 113 13.94 -10.32 0.91
C VAL A 113 13.72 -11.10 -0.38
#